data_AF-A0A1I7Y895-F1
#
_entry.id   AF-A0A1I7Y895-F1
#
_cell.length_a   1.000
_cell.length_b   1.000
_cell.length_c   1.000
_cell.angle_alpha   90.00
_cell.angle_beta   90.00
_cell.angle_gamma   90.00
#
_symmetry.space_group_name_H-M   'P 1'
#
loop_
_entity.id
_entity.type
_entity.pdbx_description
1 polymer ?
#
loop_
_entity_poly.entity_id
_entity_poly.type
_entity_poly.pdbx_seq_one_letter_code
_entity_poly.pdbx_strand_id
1 'polypeptide(L)'
;MHTAAGAEGGGQSLSSPGSCLEDFRATPFIECNGARGSCMYFANQFSFWLATVEDHQQFTSPEGDTLKSGNLRTRVSRCQVCIRAIADPRG
;
A
#
# COMPACT_ATOMS: atom_id res chain seq x y z
N MET A 1 -4.32 -0.27 -2.35
CA MET A 1 -5.25 0.55 -3.17
C MET A 1 -5.16 2.00 -2.72
N HIS A 2 -5.77 2.94 -3.42
CA HIS A 2 -5.80 4.35 -3.04
C HIS A 2 -7.08 5.02 -3.53
N THR A 3 -7.48 6.10 -2.86
CA THR A 3 -8.58 6.98 -3.30
C THR A 3 -8.20 8.45 -3.12
N ALA A 4 -8.79 9.33 -3.93
CA ALA A 4 -8.50 10.77 -3.95
C ALA A 4 -9.75 11.59 -4.31
N ALA A 5 -9.64 12.56 -5.23
CA ALA A 5 -10.76 13.35 -5.73
C ALA A 5 -11.99 12.48 -6.08
N GLY A 6 -13.17 12.90 -5.58
CA GLY A 6 -14.43 12.19 -5.82
C GLY A 6 -14.54 10.81 -5.18
N ALA A 7 -13.64 10.44 -4.27
CA ALA A 7 -13.46 9.06 -3.78
C ALA A 7 -13.13 8.04 -4.89
N GLU A 8 -12.77 8.54 -6.07
CA GLU A 8 -12.26 7.71 -7.16
C GLU A 8 -10.82 7.29 -6.87
N GLY A 9 -10.40 6.20 -7.50
CA GLY A 9 -9.06 5.67 -7.26
C GLY A 9 -8.77 4.39 -8.02
N GLY A 10 -7.72 3.71 -7.58
CA GLY A 10 -7.21 2.53 -8.24
C GLY A 10 -6.58 1.52 -7.28
N GLY A 11 -6.19 0.38 -7.82
CA GLY A 11 -5.68 -0.74 -7.06
C GLY A 11 -4.55 -1.46 -7.79
N GLN A 12 -3.84 -2.28 -7.01
CA GLN A 12 -2.75 -3.13 -7.49
C GLN A 12 -3.21 -4.58 -7.31
N SER A 13 -2.92 -5.45 -8.27
CA SER A 13 -3.03 -6.89 -8.03
C SER A 13 -2.06 -7.29 -6.93
N LEU A 14 -2.50 -8.06 -5.94
CA LEU A 14 -1.64 -8.51 -4.83
C LEU A 14 -0.50 -9.42 -5.28
N SER A 15 -0.63 -10.08 -6.44
CA SER A 15 0.42 -10.90 -7.04
C SER A 15 1.40 -10.11 -7.93
N SER A 16 1.12 -8.83 -8.21
CA SER A 16 2.00 -7.98 -9.01
C SER A 16 3.08 -7.36 -8.12
N PRO A 17 4.33 -7.18 -8.61
CA PRO A 17 5.35 -6.40 -7.91
C PRO A 17 4.86 -5.00 -7.47
N GLY A 18 3.91 -4.42 -8.22
CA GLY A 18 3.34 -3.11 -7.91
C GLY A 18 2.54 -3.05 -6.59
N SER A 19 2.21 -4.18 -5.95
CA SER A 19 1.62 -4.20 -4.60
C SER A 19 2.66 -4.05 -3.48
N CYS A 20 3.96 -4.15 -3.81
CA CYS A 20 5.05 -4.21 -2.84
C CYS A 20 5.97 -2.99 -2.92
N LEU A 21 5.51 -1.85 -2.40
CA LEU A 21 6.33 -0.63 -2.33
C LEU A 21 7.48 -0.80 -1.33
N GLU A 22 8.70 -0.50 -1.77
CA GLU A 22 9.92 -0.59 -0.96
C GLU A 22 9.90 0.40 0.22
N ASP A 23 9.39 1.60 -0.02
CA ASP A 23 9.25 2.67 0.97
C ASP A 23 7.80 2.90 1.37
N PHE A 24 7.47 2.58 2.62
CA PHE A 24 6.18 2.96 3.19
C PHE A 24 6.04 4.48 3.30
N ARG A 25 4.91 5.02 2.81
CA ARG A 25 4.46 6.40 3.00
C ARG A 25 2.95 6.41 3.27
N ALA A 26 2.50 7.19 4.23
CA ALA A 26 1.06 7.35 4.51
C ALA A 26 0.29 7.96 3.32
N THR A 27 0.96 8.81 2.53
CA THR A 27 0.44 9.39 1.28
C THR A 27 1.48 9.19 0.18
N PRO A 28 1.48 8.04 -0.53
CA PRO A 28 2.52 7.67 -1.48
C PRO A 28 2.34 8.27 -2.89
N PHE A 29 1.33 9.13 -3.09
CA PHE A 29 1.01 9.72 -4.41
C PHE A 29 0.62 11.19 -4.27
N ILE A 30 0.70 11.94 -5.36
CA ILE A 30 0.31 13.36 -5.46
C ILE A 30 -0.78 13.49 -6.52
N GLU A 31 -1.73 14.41 -6.33
CA GLU A 31 -2.81 14.67 -7.28
C GLU A 31 -2.49 15.90 -8.13
N CYS A 32 -2.66 15.80 -9.45
CA CYS A 32 -2.39 16.88 -10.39
C CYS A 32 -3.65 17.27 -11.19
N ASN A 33 -3.89 18.57 -11.35
CA ASN A 33 -4.93 19.10 -12.20
C ASN A 33 -4.33 19.54 -13.54
N GLY A 34 -4.59 18.77 -14.61
CA GLY A 34 -4.00 19.00 -15.93
C GLY A 34 -4.36 20.35 -16.56
N ALA A 35 -5.58 20.86 -16.34
CA ALA A 35 -6.00 22.14 -16.91
C ALA A 35 -5.29 23.35 -16.27
N ARG A 36 -4.86 23.23 -15.01
CA ARG A 36 -4.19 24.29 -14.25
C ARG A 36 -2.68 24.08 -14.09
N GLY A 37 -2.16 22.91 -14.45
CA GLY A 37 -0.74 22.56 -14.30
C GLY A 37 -0.25 22.47 -12.85
N SER A 38 -1.15 22.31 -11.88
CA SER A 38 -0.83 22.29 -10.44
C SER A 38 -0.90 20.88 -9.87
N CYS A 39 0.03 20.52 -8.96
CA CYS A 39 0.01 19.26 -8.23
C CYS A 39 0.09 19.51 -6.72
N MET A 40 -0.74 18.83 -5.93
CA MET A 40 -0.87 19.06 -4.49
C MET A 40 -1.21 17.76 -3.74
N TYR A 41 -0.87 17.76 -2.45
CA TYR A 41 -1.42 16.80 -1.49
C TYR A 41 -2.73 17.35 -0.92
N PHE A 42 -3.75 16.50 -0.83
CA PHE A 42 -5.05 16.86 -0.27
C PHE A 42 -5.40 15.92 0.89
N ALA A 43 -6.16 16.43 1.86
CA ALA A 43 -6.49 15.69 3.09
C ALA A 43 -7.39 14.47 2.85
N ASN A 44 -8.08 14.40 1.71
CA ASN A 44 -8.93 13.28 1.31
C ASN A 44 -8.17 12.19 0.53
N GLN A 45 -6.84 12.28 0.40
CA GLN A 45 -6.02 11.25 -0.21
C GLN A 45 -5.79 10.11 0.79
N PHE A 46 -6.32 8.93 0.50
CA PHE A 46 -6.14 7.75 1.33
C PHE A 46 -5.29 6.70 0.63
N SER A 47 -4.38 6.08 1.39
CA SER A 47 -3.64 4.90 0.97
C SER A 47 -4.02 3.71 1.84
N PHE A 48 -4.19 2.55 1.20
CA PHE A 48 -4.65 1.33 1.85
C PHE A 48 -3.62 0.23 1.67
N TRP A 49 -3.24 -0.38 2.79
CA TRP A 49 -2.20 -1.37 2.93
C TRP A 49 -2.79 -2.64 3.55
N LEU A 50 -2.21 -3.80 3.26
CA LEU A 50 -2.57 -5.03 3.95
C LEU A 50 -2.17 -4.92 5.43
N ALA A 51 -3.08 -5.28 6.33
CA ALA A 51 -2.83 -5.29 7.76
C ALA A 51 -2.09 -6.56 8.20
N THR A 52 -1.35 -6.50 9.29
CA THR A 52 -0.85 -7.69 9.99
C THR A 52 -1.98 -8.35 10.78
N VAL A 53 -2.16 -9.66 10.61
CA VAL A 53 -3.16 -10.45 11.35
C VAL A 53 -2.46 -11.68 11.94
N GLU A 54 -2.53 -11.84 13.25
CA GLU A 54 -2.01 -13.04 13.93
C GLU A 54 -2.91 -14.24 13.66
N ASP A 55 -2.34 -15.45 13.59
CA ASP A 55 -3.07 -16.67 13.21
C ASP A 55 -4.31 -16.92 14.09
N HIS A 56 -4.19 -16.68 15.40
CA HIS A 56 -5.29 -16.86 16.35
C HIS A 56 -6.38 -15.78 16.24
N GLN A 57 -6.14 -14.69 15.51
CA GLN A 57 -7.08 -13.56 15.35
C GLN A 57 -7.88 -13.61 14.05
N GLN A 58 -7.54 -14.50 13.10
CA GLN A 58 -8.12 -14.55 11.75
C GLN A 58 -9.65 -14.67 11.71
N PHE A 59 -10.26 -15.29 12.73
CA PHE A 59 -11.70 -15.54 12.83
C PHE A 59 -12.34 -14.85 14.03
N THR A 60 -11.66 -13.86 14.59
CA THR A 60 -12.18 -13.01 15.67
C THR A 60 -12.57 -11.64 15.13
N SER A 61 -13.40 -10.90 15.86
CA SER A 61 -13.69 -9.52 15.47
C SER A 61 -12.39 -8.71 15.50
N PRO A 62 -12.02 -7.99 14.41
CA PRO A 62 -10.85 -7.13 14.43
C PRO A 62 -10.98 -6.05 15.51
N GLU A 63 -9.88 -5.79 16.22
CA GLU A 63 -9.79 -4.68 17.16
C GLU A 63 -9.54 -3.37 16.40
N GLY A 64 -10.32 -2.33 16.70
CA GLY A 64 -10.14 -1.01 16.10
C GLY A 64 -8.91 -0.32 16.69
N ASP A 65 -7.98 0.10 15.84
CA ASP A 65 -6.76 0.79 16.25
C ASP A 65 -6.54 2.06 15.42
N THR A 66 -6.02 3.12 16.04
CA THR A 66 -5.66 4.38 15.38
C THR A 66 -4.19 4.67 15.60
N LEU A 67 -3.39 4.37 14.59
CA LEU A 67 -1.95 4.55 14.63
C LEU A 67 -1.55 5.99 14.29
N LYS A 68 -0.58 6.51 15.03
CA LYS A 68 0.04 7.82 14.79
C LYS A 68 1.49 7.66 14.31
N SER A 69 2.12 8.78 13.97
CA SER A 69 3.53 8.83 13.59
C SER A 69 4.42 8.09 14.59
N GLY A 70 5.44 7.38 14.09
CA GLY A 70 6.31 6.50 14.86
C GLY A 70 5.88 5.03 14.84
N ASN A 71 4.58 4.74 14.86
CA ASN A 71 4.06 3.37 14.98
C ASN A 71 3.34 2.87 13.73
N LEU A 72 3.21 3.69 12.67
CA LEU A 72 2.43 3.32 11.48
C LEU A 72 2.82 1.97 10.85
N ARG A 73 4.11 1.61 10.89
CA ARG A 73 4.61 0.38 10.26
C ARG A 73 4.29 -0.90 11.05
N THR A 74 3.88 -0.82 12.32
CA THR A 74 3.68 -2.00 13.17
C THR A 74 2.49 -2.86 12.72
N ARG A 75 1.51 -2.27 12.04
CA ARG A 75 0.34 -2.98 11.50
C ARG A 75 0.35 -3.09 9.98
N VAL A 76 1.42 -2.71 9.29
CA VAL A 76 1.53 -2.81 7.83
C VAL A 76 2.24 -4.12 7.46
N SER A 77 1.56 -4.96 6.68
CA SER A 77 2.10 -6.22 6.19
C SER A 77 3.36 -6.00 5.34
N ARG A 78 4.23 -7.01 5.32
CA ARG A 78 5.48 -7.03 4.54
C ARG A 78 5.33 -7.93 3.33
N CYS A 79 6.13 -7.68 2.32
CA CYS A 79 6.10 -8.38 1.06
C CYS A 79 7.52 -8.51 0.51
N GLN A 80 7.68 -9.43 -0.43
CA GLN A 80 8.91 -9.64 -1.17
C GLN A 80 8.55 -9.81 -2.65
N VAL A 81 9.26 -9.10 -3.52
CA VAL A 81 9.17 -9.34 -4.97
C VAL A 81 10.19 -10.41 -5.33
N CYS A 82 9.73 -11.45 -6.01
CA CYS A 82 10.55 -12.59 -6.40
C CYS A 82 10.57 -12.74 -7.92
N ILE A 83 11.69 -13.24 -8.44
CA ILE A 83 11.80 -13.68 -9.83
C ILE A 83 12.03 -15.19 -9.86
N ARG A 84 11.49 -15.87 -10.87
CA ARG A 84 11.80 -17.29 -11.08
C ARG A 84 13.27 -17.40 -11.47
N ALA A 85 14.03 -18.17 -10.70
CA ALA A 85 15.38 -18.56 -11.11
C ALA A 85 15.26 -19.42 -12.38
N ILE A 86 15.92 -18.99 -13.46
CA ILE A 86 16.18 -19.84 -14.61
C ILE A 86 17.50 -20.51 -14.31
N ALA A 87 17.52 -21.85 -14.23
CA ALA A 87 18.78 -22.58 -14.15
C ALA A 87 19.62 -22.20 -15.38
N ASP A 88 20.85 -21.75 -15.20
CA ASP A 88 21.75 -21.56 -16.33
C ASP A 88 21.97 -22.95 -16.94
N PRO A 89 21.67 -23.17 -18.23
CA PRO A 89 22.04 -24.42 -18.88
C PRO A 89 23.56 -24.69 -18.87
N ARG A 90 24.38 -23.75 -18.38
CA ARG A 90 25.83 -23.88 -18.17
C ARG A 90 26.28 -24.01 -16.70
N GLY A 91 25.37 -24.11 -15.72
CA GLY A 91 25.73 -24.27 -14.30
C GLY A 91 24.54 -24.22 -13.34
#